data_AF-A0A7R9VQ43-F1
#
_entry.id   AF-A0A7R9VQ43-F1
#
_cell.length_a   1.000
_cell.length_b   1.000
_cell.length_c   1.000
_cell.angle_alpha   90.00
_cell.angle_beta   90.00
_cell.angle_gamma   90.00
#
_symmetry.space_group_name_H-M   'P 1'
#
loop_
_entity.id
_entity.type
_entity.pdbx_description
1 polymer ?
#
loop_
_entity_poly.entity_id
_entity_poly.type
_entity_poly.pdbx_seq_one_letter_code
_entity_poly.pdbx_strand_id
1 'polypeptide(L)'
;AGMQNTAGMPKPAGMPQKPAGVPQKPADTYVDAYLERARAPPMYSRPQMPAARALSDDHLAWFHARGIGLDVLERNGVCTLSNIYCPADGQSSDAIAFVYTRHGEPVNVKYRKLPKRFWQHKGAEKILYGYDDAAAADSVIIVEGEMDKLSLNQAGVWNVVSVPDGAPSTVSKDPVNPTEDSKFSYIWQCRELFDNKARIVLATDNDTPGDALAEELARRLGRERCWRVRWPSAAQPPEVVVLPDADGSGHDPLMQSAYATGAEAFVVGEPAPGGGGDGDDGFRKDANDVLVKDGAQRLLALLGTAEPTPINGLYRFQDYLHDILRYYAQEDATELGVSTGWDSLDPYYKVVPGELTIVTGVPNSGKSEWLDALLTNLATARHWAFALCSLEKRPRDHAKQLLEKRVGKPFFQYVSEDRQRMSLEELQGGLEWVQDHFTVIQPPDDLPPTVDWVLHVAR
;
A
#
# COMPACT_ATOMS: atom_id res chain seq x y z
N ALA A 1 20.91 18.92 79.31
CA ALA A 1 22.34 18.57 79.26
C ALA A 1 22.60 17.82 77.97
N GLY A 2 23.59 18.23 77.18
CA GLY A 2 24.06 17.49 75.99
C GLY A 2 24.01 18.27 74.67
N MET A 3 25.09 19.04 74.42
CA MET A 3 25.64 19.46 73.12
C MET A 3 25.69 18.29 72.09
N GLN A 4 25.72 18.42 70.74
CA GLN A 4 26.59 19.27 69.89
C GLN A 4 26.27 19.08 68.37
N ASN A 5 26.51 20.15 67.58
CA ASN A 5 27.06 20.24 66.20
C ASN A 5 26.40 19.44 65.03
N THR A 6 26.19 19.98 63.82
CA THR A 6 27.13 20.66 62.90
C THR A 6 26.36 21.36 61.76
N ALA A 7 27.00 22.36 61.17
CA ALA A 7 26.52 23.17 60.05
C ALA A 7 26.47 22.42 58.70
N GLY A 8 25.51 22.79 57.85
CA GLY A 8 25.41 22.40 56.43
C GLY A 8 25.01 23.59 55.56
N MET A 9 25.77 23.81 54.47
CA MET A 9 25.73 24.96 53.54
C MET A 9 24.41 25.16 52.76
N PRO A 10 24.15 26.38 52.24
CA PRO A 10 22.98 26.68 51.41
C PRO A 10 23.12 26.21 49.95
N LYS A 11 22.02 25.70 49.38
CA LYS A 11 21.89 25.26 47.97
C LYS A 11 21.92 26.45 46.99
N PRO A 12 22.49 26.30 45.77
CA PRO A 12 22.51 27.36 44.77
C PRO A 12 21.18 27.51 44.02
N ALA A 13 20.97 28.72 43.52
CA ALA A 13 19.78 29.25 42.90
C ALA A 13 19.50 28.73 41.46
N GLY A 14 18.21 28.57 41.16
CA GLY A 14 17.54 28.98 39.92
C GLY A 14 18.02 28.41 38.58
N MET A 15 17.34 27.36 38.09
CA MET A 15 17.19 27.14 36.65
C MET A 15 15.99 27.96 36.11
N PRO A 16 16.08 28.57 34.92
CA PRO A 16 14.96 29.30 34.34
C PRO A 16 13.85 28.32 33.91
N GLN A 17 12.64 28.54 34.42
CA GLN A 17 11.45 27.84 33.96
C GLN A 17 11.17 28.21 32.50
N LYS A 18 11.00 27.21 31.62
CA LYS A 18 10.45 27.41 30.28
C LYS A 18 9.08 28.07 30.39
N PRO A 19 8.75 29.11 29.58
CA PRO A 19 7.42 29.68 29.60
C PRO A 19 6.39 28.62 29.21
N ALA A 20 5.31 28.56 29.97
CA ALA A 20 4.16 27.71 29.68
C ALA A 20 3.66 28.03 28.27
N GLY A 21 3.71 27.03 27.38
CA GLY A 21 3.18 27.14 26.03
C GLY A 21 1.69 27.48 26.08
N VAL A 22 1.29 28.50 25.32
CA VAL A 22 -0.11 28.79 25.04
C VAL A 22 -0.73 27.52 24.43
N PRO A 23 -1.89 27.04 24.90
CA PRO A 23 -2.53 25.88 24.30
C PRO A 23 -2.90 26.21 22.85
N GLN A 24 -2.20 25.61 21.90
CA GLN A 24 -2.56 25.68 20.49
C GLN A 24 -3.89 24.96 20.30
N LYS A 25 -4.90 25.67 19.79
CA LYS A 25 -6.10 25.04 19.25
C LYS A 25 -5.67 24.09 18.11
N PRO A 26 -6.24 22.88 18.02
CA PRO A 26 -6.02 22.05 16.85
C PRO A 26 -6.49 22.82 15.61
N ALA A 27 -5.65 22.86 14.58
CA ALA A 27 -5.98 23.46 13.30
C ALA A 27 -7.13 22.65 12.69
N ASP A 28 -8.32 23.25 12.61
CA ASP A 28 -9.56 22.56 12.22
C ASP A 28 -9.59 22.17 10.73
N THR A 29 -8.59 22.54 9.91
CA THR A 29 -8.43 22.03 8.55
C THR A 29 -6.97 21.86 8.09
N TYR A 30 -6.75 20.94 7.15
CA TYR A 30 -5.47 20.69 6.46
C TYR A 30 -4.86 21.93 5.79
N VAL A 31 -5.67 22.96 5.49
CA VAL A 31 -5.23 24.22 4.85
C VAL A 31 -4.47 25.10 5.85
N ASP A 32 -4.93 25.13 7.10
CA ASP A 32 -4.35 25.98 8.14
C ASP A 32 -2.93 25.52 8.52
N ALA A 33 -2.69 24.20 8.59
CA ALA A 33 -1.37 23.63 8.88
C ALA A 33 -0.33 23.94 7.78
N TYR A 34 -0.76 24.00 6.51
CA TYR A 34 0.10 24.38 5.39
C TYR A 34 0.43 25.88 5.42
N LEU A 35 -0.56 26.73 5.67
CA LEU A 35 -0.36 28.19 5.79
C LEU A 35 0.53 28.54 7.00
N GLU A 36 0.48 27.77 8.09
CA GLU A 36 1.40 27.94 9.22
C GLU A 36 2.87 27.63 8.85
N ARG A 37 3.12 26.61 8.02
CA ARG A 37 4.46 26.28 7.50
C ARG A 37 5.02 27.40 6.61
N ALA A 38 4.16 28.13 5.89
CA ALA A 38 4.56 29.18 4.96
C ALA A 38 5.01 30.50 5.64
N ARG A 39 4.97 30.61 6.98
CA ARG A 39 5.31 31.85 7.72
C ARG A 39 6.77 32.32 7.59
N ALA A 40 7.66 31.51 7.03
CA ALA A 40 8.91 31.97 6.42
C ALA A 40 9.30 31.00 5.30
N PRO A 41 9.25 31.39 4.01
CA PRO A 41 9.64 30.49 2.93
C PRO A 41 11.13 30.12 3.10
N PRO A 42 11.49 28.83 3.07
CA PRO A 42 12.89 28.42 3.09
C PRO A 42 13.66 29.12 1.95
N MET A 43 14.83 29.66 2.27
CA MET A 43 15.66 30.36 1.29
C MET A 43 16.38 29.33 0.41
N TYR A 44 15.83 29.07 -0.77
CA TYR A 44 16.40 28.13 -1.74
C TYR A 44 17.53 28.77 -2.57
N SER A 45 18.58 27.99 -2.84
CA SER A 45 19.65 28.37 -3.76
C SER A 45 19.20 28.14 -5.20
N ARG A 46 19.33 29.15 -6.06
CA ARG A 46 19.08 29.00 -7.50
C ARG A 46 20.37 28.67 -8.26
N PRO A 47 20.32 27.73 -9.22
CA PRO A 47 21.46 27.43 -10.09
C PRO A 47 21.72 28.59 -11.05
N GLN A 48 22.98 28.93 -11.28
CA GLN A 48 23.37 29.86 -12.33
C GLN A 48 23.62 29.07 -13.62
N MET A 49 22.77 29.29 -14.63
CA MET A 49 22.87 28.59 -15.90
C MET A 49 23.67 29.43 -16.91
N PRO A 50 24.56 28.81 -17.70
CA PRO A 50 25.22 29.50 -18.80
C PRO A 50 24.21 29.95 -19.86
N ALA A 51 24.58 31.00 -20.61
CA ALA A 51 23.77 31.55 -21.69
C ALA A 51 23.67 30.57 -22.88
N ALA A 52 24.77 29.90 -23.22
CA ALA A 52 24.78 28.81 -24.19
C ALA A 52 24.60 27.47 -23.47
N ARG A 53 23.61 26.69 -23.90
CA ARG A 53 23.29 25.37 -23.36
C ARG A 53 23.33 24.39 -24.52
N ALA A 54 24.44 23.67 -24.64
CA ALA A 54 24.65 22.68 -25.68
C ALA A 54 25.03 21.34 -25.05
N LEU A 55 24.73 20.25 -25.76
CA LEU A 55 25.26 18.93 -25.42
C LEU A 55 26.62 18.75 -26.10
N SER A 56 27.53 18.08 -25.41
CA SER A 56 28.77 17.57 -26.01
C SER A 56 28.45 16.35 -26.87
N ASP A 57 29.26 16.11 -27.90
CA ASP A 57 29.07 14.99 -28.83
C ASP A 57 28.97 13.64 -28.12
N ASP A 58 29.78 13.43 -27.08
CA ASP A 58 29.76 12.21 -26.26
C ASP A 58 28.43 12.02 -25.51
N HIS A 59 27.89 13.09 -24.92
CA HIS A 59 26.60 13.02 -24.23
C HIS A 59 25.44 12.88 -25.21
N LEU A 60 25.51 13.54 -26.37
CA LEU A 60 24.50 13.40 -27.42
C LEU A 60 24.47 11.95 -27.96
N ALA A 61 25.63 11.37 -28.25
CA ALA A 61 25.74 9.96 -28.64
C ALA A 61 25.16 9.01 -27.57
N TRP A 62 25.39 9.32 -26.29
CA TRP A 62 24.83 8.55 -25.17
C TRP A 62 23.30 8.57 -25.11
N PHE A 63 22.67 9.71 -25.42
CA PHE A 63 21.22 9.84 -25.52
C PHE A 63 20.64 9.17 -26.77
N HIS A 64 21.31 9.32 -27.93
CA HIS A 64 20.89 8.65 -29.15
C HIS A 64 20.91 7.13 -29.03
N ALA A 65 21.90 6.56 -28.32
CA ALA A 65 21.93 5.14 -28.00
C ALA A 65 20.74 4.66 -27.15
N ARG A 66 19.96 5.59 -26.56
CA ARG A 66 18.73 5.33 -25.78
C ARG A 66 17.46 5.81 -26.48
N GLY A 67 17.57 6.09 -27.77
CA GLY A 67 16.43 6.48 -28.61
C GLY A 67 15.96 7.91 -28.41
N ILE A 68 16.73 8.79 -27.76
CA ILE A 68 16.32 10.19 -27.53
C ILE A 68 16.99 11.11 -28.56
N GLY A 69 16.18 11.92 -29.25
CA GLY A 69 16.57 12.90 -30.26
C GLY A 69 17.02 14.24 -29.67
N LEU A 70 17.79 14.99 -30.45
CA LEU A 70 18.31 16.30 -30.04
C LEU A 70 17.20 17.33 -29.76
N ASP A 71 16.15 17.33 -30.59
CA ASP A 71 14.98 18.21 -30.46
C ASP A 71 14.27 18.03 -29.11
N VAL A 72 14.12 16.77 -28.67
CA VAL A 72 13.55 16.44 -27.36
C VAL A 72 14.46 16.95 -26.25
N LEU A 73 15.77 16.77 -26.36
CA LEU A 73 16.76 17.19 -25.35
C LEU A 73 16.80 18.72 -25.21
N GLU A 74 16.83 19.45 -26.32
CA GLU A 74 16.86 20.91 -26.36
C GLU A 74 15.60 21.52 -25.75
N ARG A 75 14.41 21.03 -26.14
CA ARG A 75 13.14 21.47 -25.57
C ARG A 75 13.05 21.22 -24.06
N ASN A 76 13.67 20.14 -23.60
CA ASN A 76 13.75 19.76 -22.19
C ASN A 76 14.87 20.47 -21.41
N GLY A 77 15.63 21.35 -22.06
CA GLY A 77 16.73 22.08 -21.44
C GLY A 77 17.90 21.20 -20.99
N VAL A 78 18.04 19.99 -21.54
CA VAL A 78 19.15 19.09 -21.22
C VAL A 78 20.43 19.64 -21.86
N CYS A 79 21.51 19.76 -21.09
CA CYS A 79 22.78 20.27 -21.60
C CYS A 79 23.99 19.61 -20.93
N THR A 80 25.16 19.79 -21.52
CA THR A 80 26.45 19.48 -20.87
C THR A 80 26.91 20.71 -20.12
N LEU A 81 27.22 20.54 -18.83
CA LEU A 81 27.90 21.55 -18.03
C LEU A 81 29.30 21.05 -17.67
N SER A 82 30.31 21.89 -17.94
CA SER A 82 31.70 21.59 -17.67
C SER A 82 32.15 22.03 -16.27
N ASN A 83 33.17 21.37 -15.75
CA ASN A 83 33.77 21.67 -14.45
C ASN A 83 32.76 21.63 -13.27
N ILE A 84 31.78 20.73 -13.33
CA ILE A 84 30.83 20.53 -12.23
C ILE A 84 31.41 19.56 -11.21
N TYR A 85 31.50 20.03 -9.96
CA TYR A 85 31.99 19.22 -8.85
C TYR A 85 31.03 18.06 -8.53
N CYS A 86 31.54 16.83 -8.56
CA CYS A 86 30.82 15.64 -8.12
C CYS A 86 31.21 15.29 -6.66
N PRO A 87 30.30 15.41 -5.69
CA PRO A 87 30.61 15.12 -4.28
C PRO A 87 31.08 13.69 -4.02
N ALA A 88 30.60 12.74 -4.82
CA ALA A 88 30.90 11.33 -4.64
C ALA A 88 32.27 10.92 -5.20
N ASP A 89 32.84 11.71 -6.11
CA ASP A 89 34.18 11.49 -6.69
C ASP A 89 35.22 12.46 -6.13
N GLY A 90 34.79 13.56 -5.50
CA GLY A 90 35.66 14.63 -5.02
C GLY A 90 36.35 15.44 -6.13
N GLN A 91 35.86 15.32 -7.38
CA GLN A 91 36.47 15.94 -8.56
C GLN A 91 35.41 16.62 -9.43
N SER A 92 35.86 17.61 -10.20
CA SER A 92 35.03 18.27 -11.21
C SER A 92 35.22 17.62 -12.58
N SER A 93 34.13 17.44 -13.30
CA SER A 93 34.14 16.95 -14.69
C SER A 93 32.96 17.53 -15.45
N ASP A 94 32.89 17.20 -16.73
CA ASP A 94 31.67 17.38 -17.50
C ASP A 94 30.56 16.49 -16.93
N ALA A 95 29.34 17.02 -16.92
CA ALA A 95 28.15 16.31 -16.48
C ALA A 95 26.96 16.68 -17.36
N ILE A 96 26.06 15.71 -17.56
CA ILE A 96 24.72 15.95 -18.11
C ILE A 96 23.92 16.69 -17.04
N ALA A 97 23.27 17.80 -17.42
CA ALA A 97 22.44 18.60 -16.55
C ALA A 97 20.98 18.53 -17.02
N PHE A 98 20.12 17.97 -16.16
CA PHE A 98 18.67 18.05 -16.29
C PHE A 98 18.19 19.29 -15.55
N VAL A 99 17.68 20.29 -16.28
CA VAL A 99 17.34 21.61 -15.73
C VAL A 99 15.86 21.65 -15.37
N TYR A 100 15.57 21.74 -14.08
CA TYR A 100 14.21 21.81 -13.57
C TYR A 100 13.75 23.25 -13.61
N THR A 101 12.74 23.55 -14.44
CA THR A 101 12.20 24.89 -14.60
C THR A 101 10.82 25.03 -13.98
N ARG A 102 10.51 26.25 -13.52
CA ARG A 102 9.15 26.68 -13.17
C ARG A 102 8.95 28.09 -13.69
N HIS A 103 7.92 28.28 -14.49
CA HIS A 103 7.65 29.51 -15.24
C HIS A 103 8.84 29.94 -16.13
N GLY A 104 9.51 28.97 -16.76
CA GLY A 104 10.67 29.22 -17.63
C GLY A 104 11.99 29.51 -16.90
N GLU A 105 11.95 29.65 -15.57
CA GLU A 105 13.14 29.96 -14.76
C GLU A 105 13.76 28.68 -14.17
N PRO A 106 15.10 28.50 -14.23
CA PRO A 106 15.78 27.40 -13.57
C PRO A 106 15.65 27.46 -12.05
N VAL A 107 15.06 26.41 -11.46
CA VAL A 107 14.86 26.27 -10.01
C VAL A 107 15.85 25.28 -9.41
N ASN A 108 16.13 24.19 -10.11
CA ASN A 108 17.07 23.16 -9.68
C ASN A 108 17.77 22.55 -10.91
N VAL A 109 18.89 21.88 -10.69
CA VAL A 109 19.59 21.09 -11.70
C VAL A 109 19.97 19.77 -11.07
N LYS A 110 19.60 18.68 -11.74
CA LYS A 110 20.10 17.34 -11.43
C LYS A 110 21.19 16.99 -12.42
N TYR A 111 22.36 16.67 -11.88
CA TYR A 111 23.53 16.30 -12.64
C TYR A 111 23.62 14.79 -12.74
N ARG A 112 24.04 14.32 -13.92
CA ARG A 112 24.40 12.92 -14.17
C ARG A 112 25.81 12.87 -14.77
N LYS A 113 26.67 12.08 -14.14
CA LYS A 113 27.98 11.71 -14.69
C LYS A 113 27.94 10.28 -15.24
N LEU A 114 28.85 10.02 -16.19
CA LEU A 114 29.17 8.70 -16.72
C LEU A 114 30.51 8.25 -16.11
N PRO A 115 30.61 7.09 -15.44
CA PRO A 115 29.56 6.10 -15.15
C PRO A 115 28.51 6.60 -14.13
N LYS A 116 27.34 5.94 -14.11
CA LYS A 116 26.07 6.41 -13.47
C LYS A 116 26.27 6.94 -12.04
N ARG A 117 26.34 8.27 -11.91
CA ARG A 117 26.30 9.00 -10.63
C ARG A 117 25.38 10.20 -10.74
N PHE A 118 24.57 10.46 -9.71
CA PHE A 118 23.63 11.57 -9.67
C PHE A 118 23.83 12.44 -8.43
N TRP A 119 23.64 13.74 -8.61
CA TRP A 119 23.53 14.71 -7.52
C TRP A 119 22.70 15.90 -7.99
N GLN A 120 22.27 16.77 -7.08
CA GLN A 120 21.50 17.97 -7.39
C GLN A 120 22.23 19.23 -6.92
N HIS A 121 21.79 20.38 -7.43
CA HIS A 121 22.30 21.68 -6.97
C HIS A 121 22.08 21.85 -5.46
N LYS A 122 23.13 22.25 -4.74
CA LYS A 122 23.12 22.28 -3.28
C LYS A 122 22.17 23.36 -2.77
N GLY A 123 21.19 22.95 -1.96
CA GLY A 123 20.21 23.86 -1.35
C GLY A 123 19.13 24.35 -2.31
N ALA A 124 19.00 23.74 -3.50
CA ALA A 124 17.90 24.04 -4.41
C ALA A 124 16.55 23.56 -3.88
N GLU A 125 15.50 24.20 -4.38
CA GLU A 125 14.12 23.76 -4.19
C GLU A 125 13.91 22.42 -4.92
N LYS A 126 13.23 21.47 -4.28
CA LYS A 126 12.92 20.18 -4.90
C LYS A 126 11.60 20.32 -5.63
N ILE A 127 11.66 20.38 -6.95
CA ILE A 127 10.48 20.41 -7.82
C ILE A 127 10.48 19.22 -8.76
N LEU A 128 9.40 19.06 -9.51
CA LEU A 128 9.25 18.04 -10.54
C LEU A 128 9.91 18.48 -11.85
N TYR A 129 10.59 17.57 -12.55
CA TYR A 129 11.15 17.86 -13.87
C TYR A 129 10.04 17.88 -14.91
N GLY A 130 9.98 18.90 -15.77
CA GLY A 130 8.87 19.05 -16.74
C GLY A 130 7.62 19.76 -16.19
N TYR A 131 7.74 20.45 -15.04
CA TYR A 131 6.64 21.18 -14.40
C TYR A 131 5.85 22.05 -15.38
N ASP A 132 6.55 22.84 -16.20
CA ASP A 132 5.92 23.81 -17.11
C ASP A 132 5.04 23.14 -18.18
N ASP A 133 5.47 22.01 -18.74
CA ASP A 133 4.68 21.25 -19.73
C ASP A 133 3.40 20.67 -19.08
N ALA A 134 3.51 20.16 -17.86
CA ALA A 134 2.40 19.52 -17.16
C ALA A 134 1.42 20.54 -16.54
N ALA A 135 1.89 21.75 -16.20
CA ALA A 135 1.05 22.82 -15.67
C ALA A 135 -0.03 23.24 -16.66
N ALA A 136 0.29 23.22 -17.96
CA ALA A 136 -0.60 23.60 -19.04
C ALA A 136 -1.68 22.56 -19.41
N ALA A 137 -1.60 21.33 -18.88
CA ALA A 137 -2.48 20.22 -19.25
C ALA A 137 -3.53 19.90 -18.18
N ASP A 138 -4.62 19.21 -18.54
CA ASP A 138 -5.66 18.75 -17.59
C ASP A 138 -5.33 17.39 -16.93
N SER A 139 -4.33 16.69 -17.45
CA SER A 139 -3.82 15.43 -16.92
C SER A 139 -2.29 15.45 -16.87
N VAL A 140 -1.71 14.62 -16.01
CA VAL A 140 -0.25 14.51 -15.87
C VAL A 140 0.17 13.06 -15.72
N ILE A 141 1.29 12.71 -16.33
CA ILE A 141 1.97 11.41 -16.14
C ILE A 141 3.19 11.63 -15.25
N ILE A 142 3.31 10.86 -14.17
CA ILE A 142 4.45 10.87 -13.26
C ILE A 142 5.28 9.61 -13.50
N VAL A 143 6.56 9.81 -13.84
CA VAL A 143 7.57 8.75 -13.97
C VAL A 143 8.65 8.86 -12.90
N GLU A 144 9.47 7.83 -12.75
CA GLU A 144 10.53 7.82 -11.75
C GLU A 144 11.76 8.66 -12.16
N GLY A 145 12.25 8.49 -13.39
CA GLY A 145 13.48 9.11 -13.86
C GLY A 145 13.31 10.15 -14.97
N GLU A 146 14.32 10.99 -15.14
CA GLU A 146 14.36 11.96 -16.25
C GLU A 146 14.40 11.27 -17.61
N MET A 147 15.03 10.09 -17.70
CA MET A 147 15.08 9.31 -18.94
C MET A 147 13.70 8.82 -19.38
N ASP A 148 12.85 8.40 -18.45
CA ASP A 148 11.49 7.96 -18.75
C ASP A 148 10.64 9.12 -19.24
N LYS A 149 10.84 10.30 -18.66
CA LYS A 149 10.18 11.54 -19.08
C LYS A 149 10.55 11.88 -20.51
N LEU A 150 11.85 11.85 -20.81
CA LEU A 150 12.37 12.08 -22.16
C LEU A 150 11.86 11.01 -23.14
N SER A 151 11.73 9.76 -22.72
CA SER A 151 11.23 8.66 -23.56
C SER A 151 9.77 8.86 -23.95
N LEU A 152 8.95 9.35 -23.02
CA LEU A 152 7.56 9.69 -23.29
C LEU A 152 7.45 10.94 -24.18
N ASN A 153 8.30 11.95 -23.99
CA ASN A 153 8.37 13.09 -24.91
C ASN A 153 8.78 12.68 -26.32
N GLN A 154 9.72 11.74 -26.45
CA GLN A 154 10.12 11.17 -27.73
C GLN A 154 8.96 10.47 -28.44
N ALA A 155 8.03 9.88 -27.68
CA ALA A 155 6.79 9.30 -28.19
C ALA A 155 5.67 10.34 -28.41
N GLY A 156 5.94 11.64 -28.21
CA GLY A 156 5.00 12.73 -28.44
C GLY A 156 4.13 13.12 -27.24
N VAL A 157 4.36 12.54 -26.06
CA VAL A 157 3.60 12.83 -24.83
C VAL A 157 4.34 13.88 -24.00
N TRP A 158 3.77 15.08 -23.85
CA TRP A 158 4.47 16.22 -23.24
C TRP A 158 4.10 16.51 -21.79
N ASN A 159 2.89 16.17 -21.36
CA ASN A 159 2.38 16.38 -20.01
C ASN A 159 2.94 15.36 -18.99
N VAL A 160 4.27 15.23 -18.96
CA VAL A 160 4.99 14.22 -18.21
C VAL A 160 5.95 14.89 -17.26
N VAL A 161 5.99 14.42 -16.01
CA VAL A 161 6.93 14.86 -14.99
C VAL A 161 7.71 13.70 -14.40
N SER A 162 8.96 13.93 -14.00
CA SER A 162 9.73 12.97 -13.20
C SER A 162 9.96 13.45 -11.77
N VAL A 163 10.01 12.52 -10.83
CA VAL A 163 10.35 12.83 -9.44
C VAL A 163 11.85 13.18 -9.28
N PRO A 164 12.22 14.13 -8.41
CA PRO A 164 13.61 14.56 -8.28
C PRO A 164 14.48 13.54 -7.55
N ASP A 165 13.90 12.93 -6.51
CA ASP A 165 14.51 11.89 -5.69
C ASP A 165 13.75 10.61 -5.99
N GLY A 166 14.41 9.63 -6.61
CA GLY A 166 13.79 8.38 -7.07
C GLY A 166 13.10 7.57 -5.98
N ALA A 167 12.74 6.32 -6.28
CA ALA A 167 11.84 5.56 -5.43
C ALA A 167 12.32 5.33 -3.98
N PRO A 168 11.41 5.35 -2.99
CA PRO A 168 11.68 4.84 -1.66
C PRO A 168 11.84 3.31 -1.68
N SER A 169 12.55 2.74 -0.72
CA SER A 169 12.65 1.27 -0.59
C SER A 169 11.38 0.61 -0.06
N THR A 170 10.56 1.34 0.70
CA THR A 170 9.33 0.85 1.33
C THR A 170 8.32 1.98 1.49
N VAL A 171 7.05 1.60 1.64
CA VAL A 171 5.92 2.49 1.92
C VAL A 171 5.90 2.81 3.41
N SER A 172 5.71 4.08 3.77
CA SER A 172 5.59 4.54 5.14
C SER A 172 4.33 3.96 5.81
N LYS A 173 4.42 3.58 7.08
CA LYS A 173 3.24 3.16 7.86
C LYS A 173 2.54 4.34 8.53
N ASP A 174 3.21 5.47 8.62
CA ASP A 174 2.69 6.65 9.30
C ASP A 174 1.68 7.38 8.43
N PRO A 175 0.68 8.05 9.03
CA PRO A 175 -0.18 8.98 8.31
C PRO A 175 0.65 10.06 7.60
N VAL A 176 0.18 10.49 6.43
CA VAL A 176 0.86 11.55 5.67
C VAL A 176 0.69 12.86 6.43
N ASN A 177 1.80 13.43 6.91
CA ASN A 177 1.85 14.75 7.52
C ASN A 177 2.61 15.73 6.61
N PRO A 178 1.94 16.68 5.92
CA PRO A 178 2.58 17.60 4.98
C PRO A 178 3.69 18.45 5.60
N THR A 179 3.68 18.70 6.92
CA THR A 179 4.71 19.54 7.58
C THR A 179 6.00 18.78 7.86
N GLU A 180 5.95 17.45 7.94
CA GLU A 180 7.07 16.57 8.30
C GLU A 180 7.59 15.73 7.11
N ASP A 181 6.87 15.77 5.99
CA ASP A 181 7.14 14.98 4.79
C ASP A 181 8.23 15.60 3.89
N SER A 182 9.45 15.62 4.43
CA SER A 182 10.64 16.16 3.77
C SER A 182 11.06 15.36 2.52
N LYS A 183 10.83 14.04 2.52
CA LYS A 183 11.19 13.13 1.43
C LYS A 183 10.36 13.38 0.18
N PHE A 184 9.06 13.64 0.33
CA PHE A 184 8.15 14.00 -0.76
C PHE A 184 7.86 15.49 -0.80
N SER A 185 8.79 16.31 -0.29
CA SER A 185 8.64 17.77 -0.24
C SER A 185 8.32 18.41 -1.59
N TYR A 186 8.73 17.77 -2.68
CA TYR A 186 8.45 18.19 -4.06
C TYR A 186 6.98 18.12 -4.45
N ILE A 187 6.19 17.20 -3.87
CA ILE A 187 4.74 17.13 -4.10
C ILE A 187 4.08 18.38 -3.51
N TRP A 188 4.49 18.78 -2.32
CA TRP A 188 3.96 19.96 -1.64
C TRP A 188 4.44 21.27 -2.29
N GLN A 189 5.68 21.32 -2.76
CA GLN A 189 6.25 22.45 -3.51
C GLN A 189 5.59 22.62 -4.89
N CYS A 190 5.12 21.53 -5.49
CA CYS A 190 4.43 21.52 -6.79
C CYS A 190 2.92 21.35 -6.65
N ARG A 191 2.31 21.68 -5.50
CA ARG A 191 0.88 21.38 -5.25
C ARG A 191 -0.03 22.01 -6.30
N GLU A 192 0.25 23.24 -6.70
CA GLU A 192 -0.51 23.98 -7.72
C GLU A 192 -0.62 23.21 -9.05
N LEU A 193 0.39 22.38 -9.39
CA LEU A 193 0.36 21.52 -10.58
C LEU A 193 -0.79 20.51 -10.56
N PHE A 194 -1.16 20.04 -9.36
CA PHE A 194 -2.08 18.92 -9.15
C PHE A 194 -3.50 19.36 -8.77
N ASP A 195 -3.71 20.63 -8.43
CA ASP A 195 -5.00 21.13 -7.95
C ASP A 195 -6.09 21.03 -9.05
N ASN A 196 -5.73 21.19 -10.31
CA ASN A 196 -6.64 21.09 -11.46
C ASN A 196 -6.62 19.72 -12.17
N LYS A 197 -5.84 18.75 -11.68
CA LYS A 197 -5.68 17.45 -12.35
C LYS A 197 -6.72 16.47 -11.84
N ALA A 198 -7.67 16.12 -12.71
CA ALA A 198 -8.64 15.05 -12.45
C ALA A 198 -8.03 13.66 -12.72
N ARG A 199 -6.99 13.59 -13.55
CA ARG A 199 -6.32 12.35 -13.96
C ARG A 199 -4.81 12.45 -13.82
N ILE A 200 -4.24 11.60 -12.94
CA ILE A 200 -2.81 11.46 -12.67
C ILE A 200 -2.41 10.03 -13.01
N VAL A 201 -1.52 9.84 -13.97
CA VAL A 201 -1.03 8.51 -14.38
C VAL A 201 0.33 8.25 -13.74
N LEU A 202 0.48 7.15 -13.03
CA LEU A 202 1.68 6.72 -12.31
C LEU A 202 2.39 5.64 -13.12
N ALA A 203 3.44 6.04 -13.81
CA ALA A 203 4.24 5.23 -14.71
C ALA A 203 5.67 5.02 -14.15
N THR A 204 5.75 4.66 -12.87
CA THR A 204 7.03 4.33 -12.19
C THR A 204 7.55 2.94 -12.59
N ASP A 205 8.78 2.63 -12.21
CA ASP A 205 9.49 1.40 -12.57
C ASP A 205 8.73 0.11 -12.18
N ASN A 206 8.97 -0.95 -12.97
CA ASN A 206 8.51 -2.31 -12.77
C ASN A 206 9.39 -3.05 -11.75
N ASP A 207 9.53 -2.49 -10.55
CA ASP A 207 10.27 -3.09 -9.45
C ASP A 207 9.66 -2.71 -8.09
N THR A 208 10.13 -3.35 -7.01
CA THR A 208 9.59 -3.14 -5.67
C THR A 208 9.70 -1.68 -5.19
N PRO A 209 10.83 -0.96 -5.41
CA PRO A 209 10.88 0.49 -5.17
C PRO A 209 9.86 1.27 -6.00
N GLY A 210 9.73 1.00 -7.30
CA GLY A 210 8.79 1.66 -8.18
C GLY A 210 7.34 1.52 -7.71
N ASP A 211 6.95 0.34 -7.22
CA ASP A 211 5.65 0.11 -6.61
C ASP A 211 5.47 0.91 -5.31
N ALA A 212 6.50 0.98 -4.46
CA ALA A 212 6.45 1.80 -3.24
C ALA A 212 6.34 3.30 -3.57
N LEU A 213 6.97 3.77 -4.65
CA LEU A 213 6.84 5.15 -5.12
C LEU A 213 5.41 5.45 -5.57
N ALA A 214 4.83 4.58 -6.41
CA ALA A 214 3.46 4.77 -6.91
C ALA A 214 2.45 4.84 -5.75
N GLU A 215 2.62 3.98 -4.75
CA GLU A 215 1.79 3.96 -3.54
C GLU A 215 1.93 5.24 -2.69
N GLU A 216 3.16 5.72 -2.46
CA GLU A 216 3.39 6.97 -1.72
C GLU A 216 2.84 8.20 -2.46
N LEU A 217 2.94 8.21 -3.80
CA LEU A 217 2.35 9.25 -4.65
C LEU A 217 0.82 9.23 -4.55
N ALA A 218 0.20 8.06 -4.70
CA ALA A 218 -1.26 7.92 -4.64
C ALA A 218 -1.83 8.37 -3.28
N ARG A 219 -1.13 8.09 -2.18
CA ARG A 219 -1.53 8.54 -0.83
C ARG A 219 -1.52 10.06 -0.64
N ARG A 220 -0.71 10.80 -1.41
CA ARG A 220 -0.58 12.27 -1.32
C ARG A 220 -1.42 13.00 -2.35
N LEU A 221 -1.57 12.40 -3.52
CA LEU A 221 -2.27 12.99 -4.65
C LEU A 221 -3.75 12.60 -4.67
N GLY A 222 -4.20 11.70 -3.81
CA GLY A 222 -5.58 11.18 -3.80
C GLY A 222 -5.69 9.99 -4.75
N ARG A 223 -5.97 8.81 -4.20
CA ARG A 223 -6.01 7.54 -4.94
C ARG A 223 -7.05 7.55 -6.05
N GLU A 224 -8.17 8.22 -5.79
CA GLU A 224 -9.29 8.39 -6.71
C GLU A 224 -8.92 9.12 -8.00
N ARG A 225 -7.80 9.87 -7.98
CA ARG A 225 -7.26 10.60 -9.13
C ARG A 225 -6.06 9.89 -9.77
N CYS A 226 -5.67 8.71 -9.29
CA CYS A 226 -4.45 8.02 -9.72
C CYS A 226 -4.76 6.77 -10.56
N TRP A 227 -4.09 6.64 -11.70
CA TRP A 227 -4.08 5.44 -12.55
C TRP A 227 -2.67 4.86 -12.61
N ARG A 228 -2.51 3.54 -12.60
CA ARG A 228 -1.23 2.85 -12.61
C ARG A 228 -0.98 2.24 -13.98
N VAL A 229 0.19 2.51 -14.57
CA VAL A 229 0.68 1.79 -15.75
C VAL A 229 1.37 0.51 -15.30
N ARG A 230 1.13 -0.59 -16.02
CA ARG A 230 1.82 -1.87 -15.82
C ARG A 230 2.70 -2.17 -17.03
N TRP A 231 4.01 -2.22 -16.80
CA TRP A 231 4.98 -2.56 -17.83
C TRP A 231 5.02 -4.09 -18.04
N PRO A 232 5.31 -4.56 -19.27
CA PRO A 232 5.45 -6.00 -19.55
C PRO A 232 6.40 -6.71 -18.58
N SER A 233 5.96 -7.87 -18.08
CA SER A 233 6.76 -8.78 -17.27
C SER A 233 6.76 -10.16 -17.93
N ALA A 234 7.79 -10.99 -17.66
CA ALA A 234 7.97 -12.30 -18.28
C ALA A 234 6.81 -13.31 -18.02
N ALA A 235 5.81 -12.93 -17.22
CA ALA A 235 4.55 -13.65 -17.06
C ALA A 235 3.42 -12.93 -17.80
N GLN A 236 3.06 -13.52 -18.95
CA GLN A 236 1.91 -13.26 -19.81
C GLN A 236 1.97 -11.98 -20.67
N PRO A 237 1.91 -12.09 -22.02
CA PRO A 237 1.43 -10.95 -22.80
C PRO A 237 -0.01 -10.65 -22.32
N PRO A 238 -0.40 -9.38 -22.17
CA PRO A 238 -1.82 -9.09 -21.99
C PRO A 238 -2.54 -9.64 -23.23
N GLU A 239 -3.36 -10.67 -23.06
CA GLU A 239 -4.45 -10.90 -23.99
C GLU A 239 -5.33 -9.66 -23.92
N VAL A 240 -5.19 -8.79 -24.91
CA VAL A 240 -6.19 -7.76 -25.17
C VAL A 240 -7.43 -8.53 -25.64
N VAL A 241 -8.29 -8.91 -24.69
CA VAL A 241 -9.61 -9.47 -25.00
C VAL A 241 -10.44 -8.35 -25.59
N VAL A 242 -10.51 -8.31 -26.92
CA VAL A 242 -11.55 -7.55 -27.62
C VAL A 242 -12.87 -8.27 -27.34
N LEU A 243 -13.67 -7.73 -26.42
CA LEU A 243 -15.05 -8.16 -26.29
C LEU A 243 -15.79 -7.75 -27.58
N PRO A 244 -16.48 -8.67 -28.27
CA PRO A 244 -17.34 -8.28 -29.39
C PRO A 244 -18.47 -7.41 -28.86
N ASP A 245 -18.82 -6.39 -29.64
CA ASP A 245 -19.89 -5.44 -29.35
C ASP A 245 -21.19 -6.16 -28.95
N ALA A 246 -21.47 -6.17 -27.65
CA ALA A 246 -22.79 -6.46 -27.13
C ALA A 246 -23.58 -5.14 -27.14
N ASP A 247 -24.39 -5.01 -28.20
CA ASP A 247 -25.67 -4.31 -28.21
C ASP A 247 -25.87 -3.17 -27.20
N GLY A 248 -25.83 -1.95 -27.75
CA GLY A 248 -25.86 -0.71 -27.00
C GLY A 248 -27.08 -0.55 -26.09
N SER A 249 -26.81 -0.32 -24.81
CA SER A 249 -27.60 0.59 -23.95
C SER A 249 -26.87 0.81 -22.62
N GLY A 250 -25.79 1.59 -22.66
CA GLY A 250 -25.03 2.00 -21.48
C GLY A 250 -24.32 3.32 -21.72
N HIS A 251 -25.09 4.39 -21.88
CA HIS A 251 -24.56 5.75 -22.05
C HIS A 251 -23.90 6.24 -20.76
N ASP A 252 -22.57 6.36 -20.75
CA ASP A 252 -21.85 7.25 -19.83
C ASP A 252 -21.71 8.65 -20.47
N PRO A 253 -22.36 9.71 -19.95
CA PRO A 253 -22.40 11.02 -20.60
C PRO A 253 -21.13 11.88 -20.46
N LEU A 254 -20.06 11.44 -19.80
CA LEU A 254 -18.93 12.32 -19.45
C LEU A 254 -17.67 12.17 -20.31
N MET A 255 -17.70 11.35 -21.37
CA MET A 255 -16.56 11.10 -22.27
C MET A 255 -16.57 11.87 -23.60
N GLN A 256 -17.36 12.94 -23.74
CA GLN A 256 -17.52 13.63 -25.04
C GLN A 256 -16.88 15.02 -25.19
N SER A 257 -16.20 15.60 -24.19
CA SER A 257 -15.72 16.99 -24.33
C SER A 257 -14.21 17.20 -24.50
N ALA A 258 -13.38 16.15 -24.63
CA ALA A 258 -11.92 16.32 -24.75
C ALA A 258 -11.33 16.06 -26.15
N TYR A 259 -12.14 15.67 -27.14
CA TYR A 259 -11.67 15.39 -28.51
C TYR A 259 -12.42 16.24 -29.54
N ALA A 260 -12.31 17.56 -29.41
CA ALA A 260 -12.88 18.49 -30.38
C ALA A 260 -11.82 19.48 -30.89
N THR A 261 -10.74 18.96 -31.47
CA THR A 261 -9.99 19.62 -32.55
C THR A 261 -9.43 18.53 -33.46
N GLY A 262 -9.77 18.60 -34.74
CA GLY A 262 -9.73 17.46 -35.68
C GLY A 262 -8.37 16.77 -35.83
N ALA A 263 -8.42 15.45 -35.69
CA ALA A 263 -7.54 14.50 -36.35
C ALA A 263 -8.42 13.31 -36.76
N GLU A 264 -8.32 12.89 -38.02
CA GLU A 264 -9.11 11.81 -38.57
C GLU A 264 -8.98 10.52 -37.74
N ALA A 265 -10.09 9.81 -37.57
CA ALA A 265 -10.15 8.55 -36.84
C ALA A 265 -9.16 7.54 -37.43
N PHE A 266 -8.09 7.23 -36.70
CA PHE A 266 -7.17 6.16 -37.05
C PHE A 266 -7.87 4.81 -36.79
N VAL A 267 -8.26 4.15 -37.88
CA VAL A 267 -8.56 2.72 -37.88
C VAL A 267 -7.27 2.01 -37.48
N VAL A 268 -7.28 1.34 -36.33
CA VAL A 268 -6.17 0.52 -35.86
C VAL A 268 -6.13 -0.71 -36.75
N GLY A 269 -5.27 -0.69 -37.78
CA GLY A 269 -4.82 -1.90 -38.46
C GLY A 269 -4.13 -2.81 -37.44
N GLU A 270 -4.15 -4.13 -37.71
CA GLU A 270 -3.56 -5.16 -36.86
C GLU A 270 -2.25 -4.70 -36.20
N PRO A 271 -2.05 -4.95 -34.89
CA PRO A 271 -0.86 -4.50 -34.20
C PRO A 271 0.35 -5.12 -34.92
N ALA A 272 1.22 -4.27 -35.45
CA ALA A 272 2.52 -4.70 -35.92
C ALA A 272 3.19 -5.49 -34.78
N PRO A 273 3.76 -6.68 -35.05
CA PRO A 273 4.43 -7.46 -34.02
C PRO A 273 5.60 -6.61 -33.49
N GLY A 274 5.41 -6.04 -32.30
CA GLY A 274 6.40 -5.21 -31.64
C GLY A 274 7.59 -6.07 -31.20
N GLY A 275 8.79 -5.58 -31.55
CA GLY A 275 10.13 -6.06 -31.25
C GLY A 275 10.28 -7.08 -30.13
N GLY A 276 10.51 -8.33 -30.52
CA GLY A 276 11.16 -9.36 -29.72
C GLY A 276 12.03 -10.18 -30.66
N GLY A 277 13.29 -9.78 -30.83
CA GLY A 277 14.26 -10.62 -31.55
C GLY A 277 14.48 -11.94 -30.79
N ASP A 278 15.08 -12.94 -31.44
CA ASP A 278 15.48 -14.18 -30.77
C ASP A 278 16.28 -13.87 -29.49
N GLY A 279 15.72 -14.24 -28.32
CA GLY A 279 16.33 -14.03 -27.00
C GLY A 279 15.76 -12.87 -26.15
N ASP A 280 14.67 -12.22 -26.55
CA ASP A 280 13.96 -11.24 -25.71
C ASP A 280 13.23 -11.91 -24.53
N ASP A 281 13.46 -11.40 -23.32
CA ASP A 281 12.86 -11.90 -22.08
C ASP A 281 11.43 -11.38 -21.84
N GLY A 282 10.96 -10.46 -22.71
CA GLY A 282 9.67 -9.81 -22.61
C GLY A 282 9.52 -8.88 -21.40
N PHE A 283 10.58 -8.70 -20.60
CA PHE A 283 10.58 -7.83 -19.43
C PHE A 283 10.95 -6.40 -19.84
N ARG A 284 10.17 -5.45 -19.35
CA ARG A 284 10.43 -4.02 -19.52
C ARG A 284 10.41 -3.38 -18.15
N LYS A 285 11.53 -2.76 -17.77
CA LYS A 285 11.66 -2.13 -16.45
C LYS A 285 10.88 -0.83 -16.38
N ASP A 286 11.03 0.01 -17.39
CA ASP A 286 10.59 1.40 -17.37
C ASP A 286 10.18 1.87 -18.77
N ALA A 287 9.83 3.15 -18.92
CA ALA A 287 9.37 3.70 -20.19
C ALA A 287 10.48 3.74 -21.25
N ASN A 288 11.74 3.94 -20.83
CA ASN A 288 12.87 3.93 -21.77
C ASN A 288 13.14 2.53 -22.33
N ASP A 289 13.04 1.49 -21.50
CA ASP A 289 13.14 0.10 -21.94
C ASP A 289 12.11 -0.23 -23.03
N VAL A 290 10.84 0.18 -22.84
CA VAL A 290 9.79 -0.01 -23.84
C VAL A 290 10.09 0.78 -25.11
N LEU A 291 10.50 2.05 -24.99
CA LEU A 291 10.83 2.87 -26.16
C LEU A 291 11.95 2.23 -27.01
N VAL A 292 13.02 1.77 -26.35
CA VAL A 292 14.21 1.23 -27.03
C VAL A 292 13.94 -0.15 -27.63
N LYS A 293 13.22 -1.02 -26.91
CA LYS A 293 13.01 -2.42 -27.34
C LYS A 293 11.77 -2.58 -28.23
N ASP A 294 10.70 -1.84 -27.95
CA ASP A 294 9.38 -2.06 -28.57
C ASP A 294 8.90 -0.87 -29.43
N GLY A 295 9.52 0.31 -29.26
CA GLY A 295 9.21 1.51 -30.01
C GLY A 295 8.10 2.38 -29.41
N ALA A 296 7.99 3.60 -29.93
CA ALA A 296 7.07 4.63 -29.42
C ALA A 296 5.59 4.21 -29.46
N GLN A 297 5.16 3.47 -30.49
CA GLN A 297 3.76 3.04 -30.61
C GLN A 297 3.36 2.05 -29.51
N ARG A 298 4.24 1.11 -29.16
CA ARG A 298 3.99 0.18 -28.06
C ARG A 298 3.97 0.91 -26.71
N LEU A 299 4.87 1.88 -26.52
CA LEU A 299 4.87 2.73 -25.33
C LEU A 299 3.55 3.46 -25.15
N LEU A 300 3.01 4.08 -26.22
CA LEU A 300 1.71 4.75 -26.19
C LEU A 300 0.56 3.77 -25.88
N ALA A 301 0.58 2.58 -26.48
CA ALA A 301 -0.44 1.56 -26.22
C ALA A 301 -0.47 1.14 -24.74
N LEU A 302 0.70 0.91 -24.12
CA LEU A 302 0.80 0.54 -22.70
C LEU A 302 0.38 1.68 -21.76
N LEU A 303 0.59 2.94 -22.12
CA LEU A 303 0.04 4.05 -21.34
C LEU A 303 -1.51 4.06 -21.39
N GLY A 304 -2.08 3.66 -22.52
CA GLY A 304 -3.53 3.56 -22.72
C GLY A 304 -4.20 2.52 -21.83
N THR A 305 -3.45 1.51 -21.35
CA THR A 305 -3.96 0.45 -20.46
C THR A 305 -3.81 0.80 -18.97
N ALA A 306 -3.54 2.06 -18.61
CA ALA A 306 -3.42 2.45 -17.21
C ALA A 306 -4.73 2.20 -16.44
N GLU A 307 -4.64 1.46 -15.34
CA GLU A 307 -5.79 1.05 -14.52
C GLU A 307 -5.98 1.96 -13.31
N PRO A 308 -7.20 2.23 -12.83
CA PRO A 308 -7.41 2.98 -11.60
C PRO A 308 -6.65 2.36 -10.42
N THR A 309 -6.01 3.19 -9.60
CA THR A 309 -5.32 2.70 -8.40
C THR A 309 -6.36 2.12 -7.43
N PRO A 310 -6.15 0.93 -6.85
CA PRO A 310 -7.09 0.35 -5.90
C PRO A 310 -7.34 1.32 -4.73
N ILE A 311 -8.61 1.60 -4.47
CA ILE A 311 -9.05 2.38 -3.32
C ILE A 311 -9.32 1.38 -2.19
N ASN A 312 -8.47 1.38 -1.16
CA ASN A 312 -8.63 0.48 -0.01
C ASN A 312 -10.05 0.60 0.58
N GLY A 313 -10.76 -0.52 0.68
CA GLY A 313 -12.14 -0.58 1.18
C GLY A 313 -13.22 -0.36 0.13
N LEU A 314 -12.87 -0.06 -1.13
CA LEU A 314 -13.80 -0.03 -2.25
C LEU A 314 -13.53 -1.24 -3.15
N TYR A 315 -14.52 -2.11 -3.25
CA TYR A 315 -14.43 -3.38 -3.96
C TYR A 315 -15.49 -3.42 -5.06
N ARG A 316 -15.18 -3.97 -6.23
CA ARG A 316 -16.17 -4.21 -7.28
C ARG A 316 -16.68 -5.65 -7.17
N PHE A 317 -17.98 -5.85 -7.30
CA PHE A 317 -18.57 -7.20 -7.25
C PHE A 317 -17.98 -8.17 -8.27
N GLN A 318 -17.58 -7.66 -9.45
CA GLN A 318 -16.92 -8.46 -10.48
C GLN A 318 -15.64 -9.15 -9.99
N ASP A 319 -14.91 -8.52 -9.06
CA ASP A 319 -13.64 -9.03 -8.54
C ASP A 319 -13.86 -10.27 -7.65
N TYR A 320 -15.10 -10.47 -7.18
CA TYR A 320 -15.54 -11.56 -6.32
C TYR A 320 -16.47 -12.54 -7.02
N LEU A 321 -16.63 -12.44 -8.35
CA LEU A 321 -17.59 -13.25 -9.09
C LEU A 321 -17.36 -14.75 -8.87
N HIS A 322 -16.09 -15.18 -8.80
CA HIS A 322 -15.76 -16.57 -8.53
C HIS A 322 -16.25 -17.02 -7.15
N ASP A 323 -15.95 -16.26 -6.10
CA ASP A 323 -16.38 -16.58 -4.73
C ASP A 323 -17.91 -16.58 -4.60
N ILE A 324 -18.57 -15.61 -5.23
CA ILE A 324 -20.04 -15.52 -5.27
C ILE A 324 -20.63 -16.76 -5.97
N LEU A 325 -20.03 -17.22 -7.07
CA LEU A 325 -20.48 -18.41 -7.78
C LEU A 325 -20.26 -19.69 -6.95
N ARG A 326 -19.14 -19.79 -6.22
CA ARG A 326 -18.89 -20.92 -5.30
C ARG A 326 -19.90 -20.95 -4.16
N TYR A 327 -20.25 -19.79 -3.59
CA TYR A 327 -21.29 -19.65 -2.58
C TYR A 327 -22.66 -20.07 -3.13
N TYR A 328 -23.02 -19.60 -4.34
CA TYR A 328 -24.26 -19.99 -5.03
C TYR A 328 -24.31 -21.50 -5.30
N ALA A 329 -23.18 -22.10 -5.72
CA ALA A 329 -23.05 -23.52 -5.96
C ALA A 329 -22.98 -24.36 -4.68
N GLN A 330 -22.91 -23.73 -3.50
CA GLN A 330 -22.83 -24.39 -2.20
C GLN A 330 -21.66 -25.37 -2.08
N GLU A 331 -20.51 -25.00 -2.66
CA GLU A 331 -19.34 -25.87 -2.69
C GLU A 331 -18.77 -26.14 -1.28
N ASP A 332 -18.89 -25.18 -0.36
CA ASP A 332 -18.51 -25.34 1.04
C ASP A 332 -19.75 -25.54 1.92
N ALA A 333 -19.95 -26.78 2.37
CA ALA A 333 -21.06 -27.13 3.24
C ALA A 333 -21.01 -26.45 4.63
N THR A 334 -19.87 -25.87 5.04
CA THR A 334 -19.75 -25.15 6.31
C THR A 334 -20.33 -23.74 6.24
N GLU A 335 -20.37 -23.12 5.06
CA GLU A 335 -20.99 -21.80 4.83
C GLU A 335 -22.52 -21.85 4.95
N LEU A 336 -23.13 -23.03 4.84
CA LEU A 336 -24.56 -23.27 5.09
C LEU A 336 -24.91 -23.53 6.56
N GLY A 337 -23.90 -23.51 7.44
CA GLY A 337 -24.04 -23.80 8.85
C GLY A 337 -23.98 -25.29 9.18
N VAL A 338 -23.19 -25.60 10.20
CA VAL A 338 -23.02 -26.94 10.75
C VAL A 338 -24.12 -27.23 11.78
N SER A 339 -24.73 -28.41 11.66
CA SER A 339 -25.70 -28.94 12.62
C SER A 339 -25.15 -28.88 14.06
N THR A 340 -26.01 -28.49 15.00
CA THR A 340 -25.71 -28.50 16.43
C THR A 340 -25.71 -29.90 17.04
N GLY A 341 -26.21 -30.90 16.32
CA GLY A 341 -26.51 -32.24 16.84
C GLY A 341 -27.86 -32.34 17.55
N TRP A 342 -28.66 -31.27 17.58
CA TRP A 342 -30.01 -31.27 18.12
C TRP A 342 -31.04 -30.91 17.04
N ASP A 343 -31.82 -31.88 16.60
CA ASP A 343 -32.85 -31.71 15.55
C ASP A 343 -33.89 -30.63 15.90
N SER A 344 -34.14 -30.40 17.18
CA SER A 344 -35.07 -29.37 17.66
C SER A 344 -34.49 -27.95 17.58
N LEU A 345 -33.17 -27.80 17.53
CA LEU A 345 -32.49 -26.51 17.49
C LEU A 345 -32.03 -26.13 16.08
N ASP A 346 -31.61 -27.11 15.28
CA ASP A 346 -31.09 -26.91 13.92
C ASP A 346 -31.97 -26.07 12.97
N PRO A 347 -33.31 -26.08 13.08
CA PRO A 347 -34.16 -25.18 12.28
C PRO A 347 -34.01 -23.70 12.63
N TYR A 348 -33.52 -23.39 13.83
CA TYR A 348 -33.40 -22.02 14.36
C TYR A 348 -31.96 -21.55 14.43
N TYR A 349 -31.00 -22.47 14.60
CA TYR A 349 -29.60 -22.14 14.76
C TYR A 349 -28.70 -23.28 14.27
N LYS A 350 -27.71 -22.92 13.45
CA LYS A 350 -26.59 -23.76 13.04
C LYS A 350 -25.31 -22.96 13.17
N VAL A 351 -24.18 -23.64 13.32
CA VAL A 351 -22.89 -22.99 13.58
C VAL A 351 -22.16 -22.72 12.27
N VAL A 352 -21.97 -21.45 11.91
CA VAL A 352 -21.23 -21.04 10.71
C VAL A 352 -19.82 -20.58 11.12
N PRO A 353 -18.74 -21.18 10.59
CA PRO A 353 -17.39 -20.70 10.84
C PRO A 353 -17.21 -19.23 10.44
N GLY A 354 -16.46 -18.47 11.23
CA GLY A 354 -16.21 -17.04 11.00
C GLY A 354 -17.26 -16.11 11.62
N GLU A 355 -18.39 -16.63 12.11
CA GLU A 355 -19.40 -15.84 12.82
C GLU A 355 -19.16 -15.77 14.33
N LEU A 356 -19.60 -14.67 14.95
CA LEU A 356 -19.61 -14.51 16.41
C LEU A 356 -20.94 -15.02 16.99
N THR A 357 -20.88 -16.14 17.72
CA THR A 357 -22.05 -16.66 18.46
C THR A 357 -22.04 -16.15 19.90
N ILE A 358 -23.15 -15.54 20.34
CA ILE A 358 -23.33 -15.04 21.70
C ILE A 358 -24.37 -15.88 22.44
N VAL A 359 -23.97 -16.56 23.52
CA VAL A 359 -24.87 -17.36 24.39
C VAL A 359 -25.14 -16.59 25.67
N THR A 360 -26.41 -16.28 25.93
CA THR A 360 -26.85 -15.52 27.11
C THR A 360 -27.99 -16.22 27.86
N GLY A 361 -28.24 -15.81 29.10
CA GLY A 361 -29.22 -16.43 29.99
C GLY A 361 -28.93 -16.12 31.46
N VAL A 362 -29.91 -16.40 32.33
CA VAL A 362 -29.83 -16.10 33.77
C VAL A 362 -28.67 -16.84 34.46
N PRO A 363 -28.09 -16.32 35.56
CA PRO A 363 -27.06 -17.02 36.32
C PRO A 363 -27.51 -18.43 36.71
N ASN A 364 -26.59 -19.40 36.64
CA ASN A 364 -26.84 -20.82 36.94
C ASN A 364 -27.90 -21.52 36.04
N SER A 365 -28.21 -20.97 34.85
CA SER A 365 -29.15 -21.59 33.91
C SER A 365 -28.57 -22.72 33.05
N GLY A 366 -27.31 -23.13 33.28
CA GLY A 366 -26.65 -24.17 32.49
C GLY A 366 -26.03 -23.71 31.16
N LYS A 367 -25.77 -22.41 30.96
CA LYS A 367 -25.15 -21.89 29.71
C LYS A 367 -23.85 -22.60 29.35
N SER A 368 -22.94 -22.73 30.32
CA SER A 368 -21.65 -23.41 30.09
C SER A 368 -21.86 -24.88 29.78
N GLU A 369 -22.80 -25.56 30.46
CA GLU A 369 -23.12 -26.96 30.16
C GLU A 369 -23.65 -27.16 28.75
N TRP A 370 -24.52 -26.25 28.31
CA TRP A 370 -25.07 -26.24 26.97
C TRP A 370 -23.98 -25.98 25.93
N LEU A 371 -23.10 -25.01 26.18
CA LEU A 371 -21.97 -24.71 25.29
C LEU A 371 -21.03 -25.90 25.18
N ASP A 372 -20.60 -26.49 26.30
CA ASP A 372 -19.72 -27.67 26.33
C ASP A 372 -20.36 -28.85 25.55
N ALA A 373 -21.68 -29.01 25.61
CA ALA A 373 -22.41 -30.03 24.84
C ALA A 373 -22.43 -29.72 23.34
N LEU A 374 -22.67 -28.48 22.94
CA LEU A 374 -22.61 -28.06 21.55
C LEU A 374 -21.20 -28.31 20.97
N LEU A 375 -20.15 -27.89 21.69
CA LEU A 375 -18.78 -28.08 21.23
C LEU A 375 -18.42 -29.57 21.14
N THR A 376 -18.90 -30.40 22.06
CA THR A 376 -18.71 -31.86 22.01
C THR A 376 -19.38 -32.48 20.77
N ASN A 377 -20.59 -32.03 20.43
CA ASN A 377 -21.30 -32.47 19.22
C ASN A 377 -20.53 -32.08 17.96
N LEU A 378 -20.05 -30.84 17.87
CA LEU A 378 -19.28 -30.34 16.73
C LEU A 378 -17.93 -31.07 16.58
N ALA A 379 -17.20 -31.26 17.68
CA ALA A 379 -15.95 -32.03 17.70
C ALA A 379 -16.20 -33.48 17.26
N THR A 380 -17.30 -34.09 17.70
CA THR A 380 -17.63 -35.48 17.33
C THR A 380 -18.03 -35.60 15.86
N ALA A 381 -18.87 -34.70 15.35
CA ALA A 381 -19.44 -34.79 14.01
C ALA A 381 -18.50 -34.29 12.91
N ARG A 382 -17.65 -33.29 13.21
CA ARG A 382 -16.82 -32.58 12.24
C ARG A 382 -15.34 -32.53 12.59
N HIS A 383 -14.92 -33.19 13.66
CA HIS A 383 -13.54 -33.20 14.12
C HIS A 383 -12.97 -31.81 14.40
N TRP A 384 -13.82 -30.85 14.80
CA TRP A 384 -13.37 -29.49 15.14
C TRP A 384 -12.50 -29.50 16.40
N ALA A 385 -11.53 -28.58 16.44
CA ALA A 385 -10.70 -28.31 17.60
C ALA A 385 -11.06 -26.95 18.19
N PHE A 386 -11.04 -26.84 19.52
CA PHE A 386 -11.51 -25.68 20.26
C PHE A 386 -10.48 -25.21 21.29
N ALA A 387 -10.28 -23.89 21.33
CA ALA A 387 -9.60 -23.21 22.43
C ALA A 387 -10.65 -22.64 23.41
N LEU A 388 -10.63 -23.09 24.66
CA LEU A 388 -11.55 -22.69 25.71
C LEU A 388 -10.89 -21.68 26.64
N CYS A 389 -11.24 -20.40 26.51
CA CYS A 389 -10.87 -19.40 27.51
C CYS A 389 -11.94 -19.34 28.60
N SER A 390 -11.67 -20.00 29.74
CA SER A 390 -12.62 -20.12 30.85
C SER A 390 -12.12 -19.39 32.08
N LEU A 391 -12.83 -18.33 32.46
CA LEU A 391 -12.49 -17.50 33.63
C LEU A 391 -13.10 -18.05 34.94
N GLU A 392 -14.12 -18.88 34.84
CA GLU A 392 -14.86 -19.39 36.01
C GLU A 392 -14.49 -20.84 36.37
N LYS A 393 -14.37 -21.71 35.35
CA LYS A 393 -14.08 -23.15 35.55
C LYS A 393 -12.60 -23.45 35.38
N ARG A 394 -12.05 -24.30 36.26
CA ARG A 394 -10.66 -24.81 36.14
C ARG A 394 -10.57 -25.90 35.06
N PRO A 395 -9.39 -26.17 34.48
CA PRO A 395 -9.23 -27.12 33.37
C PRO A 395 -9.68 -28.52 33.74
N ARG A 396 -9.41 -28.95 34.99
CA ARG A 396 -9.85 -30.26 35.50
C ARG A 396 -11.37 -30.42 35.48
N ASP A 397 -12.11 -29.34 35.76
CA ASP A 397 -13.56 -29.37 35.91
C ASP A 397 -14.21 -29.37 34.51
N HIS A 398 -13.60 -28.66 33.56
CA HIS A 398 -13.91 -28.74 32.12
C HIS A 398 -13.68 -30.14 31.57
N ALA A 399 -12.50 -30.72 31.78
CA ALA A 399 -12.16 -32.05 31.30
C ALA A 399 -13.18 -33.09 31.80
N LYS A 400 -13.53 -33.06 33.09
CA LYS A 400 -14.55 -33.93 33.66
C LYS A 400 -15.88 -33.86 32.89
N GLN A 401 -16.37 -32.65 32.60
CA GLN A 401 -17.66 -32.45 31.95
C GLN A 401 -17.66 -32.81 30.47
N LEU A 402 -16.56 -32.54 29.76
CA LEU A 402 -16.37 -32.97 28.37
C LEU A 402 -16.31 -34.50 28.29
N LEU A 403 -15.63 -35.16 29.23
CA LEU A 403 -15.60 -36.62 29.33
C LEU A 403 -17.00 -37.20 29.57
N GLU A 404 -17.78 -36.66 30.52
CA GLU A 404 -19.15 -37.11 30.77
C GLU A 404 -20.03 -36.98 29.52
N LYS A 405 -19.87 -35.90 28.74
CA LYS A 405 -20.60 -35.67 27.49
C LYS A 405 -20.16 -36.60 26.36
N ARG A 406 -18.85 -36.83 26.20
CA ARG A 406 -18.28 -37.70 25.17
C ARG A 406 -18.58 -39.18 25.42
N VAL A 407 -18.42 -39.64 26.67
CA VAL A 407 -18.62 -41.05 27.04
C VAL A 407 -20.11 -41.36 27.27
N GLY A 408 -20.91 -40.35 27.63
CA GLY A 408 -22.33 -40.52 27.95
C GLY A 408 -22.60 -41.21 29.28
N LYS A 409 -21.56 -41.35 30.14
CA LYS A 409 -21.63 -41.97 31.46
C LYS A 409 -21.13 -41.01 32.55
N PRO A 410 -21.68 -41.08 33.77
CA PRO A 410 -21.18 -40.31 34.89
C PRO A 410 -19.70 -40.56 35.20
N PHE A 411 -18.97 -39.52 35.59
CA PHE A 411 -17.60 -39.64 36.07
C PHE A 411 -17.56 -40.21 37.49
N PHE A 412 -18.52 -39.80 38.32
CA PHE A 412 -18.69 -40.29 39.70
C PHE A 412 -19.76 -41.37 39.77
N GLN A 413 -19.60 -42.30 40.72
CA GLN A 413 -20.68 -43.20 41.08
C GLN A 413 -21.65 -42.46 41.99
N TYR A 414 -22.86 -42.21 41.51
CA TYR A 414 -23.92 -41.60 42.31
C TYR A 414 -24.75 -42.71 42.97
N VAL A 415 -24.95 -42.61 44.28
CA VAL A 415 -25.70 -43.63 45.06
C VAL A 415 -27.21 -43.54 44.80
N SER A 416 -27.69 -42.37 44.35
CA SER A 416 -29.10 -42.07 44.09
C SER A 416 -29.56 -42.27 42.65
N GLU A 417 -28.65 -42.62 41.73
CA GLU A 417 -28.96 -42.79 40.31
C GLU A 417 -28.58 -44.20 39.86
N ASP A 418 -29.49 -44.87 39.14
CA ASP A 418 -29.23 -46.18 38.51
C ASP A 418 -28.42 -46.03 37.22
N ARG A 419 -27.34 -45.25 37.28
CA ARG A 419 -26.43 -44.99 36.16
C ARG A 419 -25.05 -45.53 36.49
N GLN A 420 -24.53 -46.35 35.58
CA GLN A 420 -23.19 -46.90 35.69
C GLN A 420 -22.14 -45.84 35.35
N ARG A 421 -21.19 -45.60 36.27
CA ARG A 421 -20.02 -44.74 36.03
C ARG A 421 -19.16 -45.27 34.87
N MET A 422 -18.46 -44.36 34.18
CA MET A 422 -17.46 -44.71 33.15
C MET A 422 -16.34 -45.62 33.69
N SER A 423 -15.95 -46.61 32.89
CA SER A 423 -14.82 -47.50 33.17
C SER A 423 -13.47 -46.78 33.04
N LEU A 424 -12.38 -47.41 33.50
CA LEU A 424 -11.05 -46.84 33.35
C LEU A 424 -10.61 -46.76 31.87
N GLU A 425 -10.98 -47.75 31.07
CA GLU A 425 -10.70 -47.79 29.64
C GLU A 425 -11.47 -46.68 28.89
N GLU A 426 -12.75 -46.48 29.23
CA GLU A 426 -13.56 -45.40 28.66
C GLU A 426 -13.03 -44.01 29.04
N LEU A 427 -12.54 -43.86 30.27
CA LEU A 427 -11.89 -42.64 30.73
C LEU A 427 -10.60 -42.35 29.95
N GLN A 428 -9.76 -43.37 29.72
CA GLN A 428 -8.51 -43.23 28.97
C GLN A 428 -8.76 -42.82 27.52
N GLY A 429 -9.64 -43.52 26.81
CA GLY A 429 -10.00 -43.16 25.43
C GLY A 429 -10.71 -41.80 25.34
N GLY A 430 -11.52 -41.46 26.34
CA GLY A 430 -12.14 -40.13 26.44
C GLY A 430 -11.11 -39.01 26.63
N LEU A 431 -10.05 -39.25 27.42
CA LEU A 431 -8.99 -38.26 27.66
C LEU A 431 -8.16 -37.99 26.40
N GLU A 432 -7.81 -39.04 25.66
CA GLU A 432 -7.15 -38.91 24.36
C GLU A 432 -7.99 -38.03 23.41
N TRP A 433 -9.29 -38.31 23.32
CA TRP A 433 -10.20 -37.52 22.51
C TRP A 433 -10.32 -36.05 22.98
N VAL A 434 -10.42 -35.80 24.29
CA VAL A 434 -10.45 -34.44 24.82
C VAL A 434 -9.16 -33.69 24.50
N GLN A 435 -8.01 -34.37 24.57
CA GLN A 435 -6.71 -33.78 24.25
C GLN A 435 -6.59 -33.41 22.76
N ASP A 436 -7.14 -34.21 21.86
CA ASP A 436 -7.10 -33.95 20.42
C ASP A 436 -7.99 -32.76 20.01
N HIS A 437 -9.08 -32.51 20.75
CA HIS A 437 -10.11 -31.56 20.36
C HIS A 437 -10.18 -30.28 21.21
N PHE A 438 -9.63 -30.25 22.43
CA PHE A 438 -9.82 -29.13 23.35
C PHE A 438 -8.51 -28.69 24.02
N THR A 439 -8.24 -27.39 23.93
CA THR A 439 -7.15 -26.72 24.65
C THR A 439 -7.74 -25.65 25.57
N VAL A 440 -7.24 -25.51 26.80
CA VAL A 440 -7.76 -24.52 27.76
C VAL A 440 -6.77 -23.36 27.90
N ILE A 441 -7.27 -22.14 27.74
CA ILE A 441 -6.53 -20.90 27.97
C ILE A 441 -6.95 -20.34 29.33
N GLN A 442 -5.99 -20.23 30.25
CA GLN A 442 -6.19 -19.58 31.54
C GLN A 442 -5.31 -18.33 31.66
N PRO A 443 -5.86 -17.17 32.05
CA PRO A 443 -5.04 -16.00 32.34
C PRO A 443 -4.10 -16.25 33.52
N PRO A 444 -2.89 -15.65 33.52
CA PRO A 444 -2.04 -15.61 34.71
C PRO A 444 -2.76 -14.90 35.86
N ASP A 445 -2.52 -15.35 37.09
CA ASP A 445 -3.21 -14.83 38.29
C ASP A 445 -3.08 -13.31 38.49
N ASP A 446 -2.05 -12.68 37.90
CA ASP A 446 -1.69 -11.29 38.14
C ASP A 446 -2.20 -10.28 37.08
N LEU A 447 -2.91 -10.72 36.04
CA LEU A 447 -3.36 -9.86 34.94
C LEU A 447 -4.82 -10.12 34.53
N PRO A 448 -5.68 -9.07 34.43
CA PRO A 448 -7.01 -9.24 33.88
C PRO A 448 -6.91 -9.62 32.39
N PRO A 449 -7.59 -10.68 31.93
CA PRO A 449 -7.57 -11.07 30.53
C PRO A 449 -8.21 -9.99 29.65
N THR A 450 -7.50 -9.53 28.63
CA THR A 450 -8.07 -8.71 27.56
C THR A 450 -8.43 -9.59 26.37
N VAL A 451 -9.35 -9.14 25.51
CA VAL A 451 -9.68 -9.84 24.26
C VAL A 451 -8.42 -10.02 23.41
N ASP A 452 -7.58 -9.00 23.30
CA ASP A 452 -6.32 -9.06 22.54
C ASP A 452 -5.36 -10.12 23.10
N TRP A 453 -5.28 -10.25 24.42
CA TRP A 453 -4.45 -11.27 25.05
C TRP A 453 -4.97 -12.68 24.73
N VAL A 454 -6.28 -12.92 24.85
CA VAL A 454 -6.88 -14.22 24.54
C VAL A 454 -6.65 -14.58 23.07
N LEU A 455 -6.90 -13.63 22.15
CA LEU A 455 -6.69 -13.84 20.72
C LEU A 455 -5.21 -14.05 20.36
N HIS A 456 -4.28 -13.43 21.09
CA HIS A 456 -2.85 -13.66 20.91
C HIS A 456 -2.42 -15.05 21.35
N VAL A 457 -2.93 -15.56 22.47
CA VAL A 457 -2.62 -16.91 22.97
C VAL A 457 -3.27 -18.01 22.14
N ALA A 458 -4.43 -17.73 21.53
CA ALA A 458 -5.15 -18.68 20.70
C ALA A 458 -4.60 -18.81 19.25
N ARG A 459 -3.72 -17.91 18.82
CA ARG A 459 -3.00 -17.98 17.53
C ARG A 459 -1.78 -18.86 17.67
#